data_AF-A0A9D8Q0D9-F1
#
_entry.id   AF-A0A9D8Q0D9-F1
#
_cell.length_a   1.000
_cell.length_b   1.000
_cell.length_c   1.000
_cell.angle_alpha   90.00
_cell.angle_beta   90.00
_cell.angle_gamma   90.00
#
_symmetry.space_group_name_H-M   'P 1'
#
loop_
_entity.id
_entity.type
_entity.pdbx_description
1 polymer ?
#
loop_
_entity_poly.entity_id
_entity_poly.type
_entity_poly.pdbx_seq_one_letter_code
_entity_poly.pdbx_strand_id
1 'polypeptide(L)'
;WLMVFFGLTQHAGLAEDVLDHRLNSRTVYMNPVFRFLYLNMNYHVEHHMFPMVPYHALPKLHEKIKNDCPTPYSSCWAAYKEIIPTVWRQVKDPTYFVRRQLPPGAKSVPYNHGTRIVPAE
;
A
#
# COMPACT_ATOMS: atom_id res chain seq x y z
N TRP A 1 -6.59 -18.33 -7.13
CA TRP A 1 -6.73 -18.15 -5.67
C TRP A 1 -5.56 -17.35 -5.08
N LEU A 2 -4.28 -17.69 -5.34
CA LEU A 2 -3.13 -16.92 -4.84
C LEU A 2 -3.11 -15.44 -5.26
N MET A 3 -3.48 -15.14 -6.51
CA MET A 3 -3.60 -13.75 -6.99
C MET A 3 -4.56 -12.93 -6.10
N VAL A 4 -5.72 -13.49 -5.74
CA VAL A 4 -6.70 -12.83 -4.87
C VAL A 4 -6.14 -12.69 -3.46
N PHE A 5 -5.50 -13.75 -2.94
CA PHE A 5 -4.90 -13.73 -1.62
C PHE A 5 -3.83 -12.63 -1.49
N PHE A 6 -2.90 -12.53 -2.44
CA PHE A 6 -1.88 -11.48 -2.39
C PHE A 6 -2.45 -10.10 -2.78
N GLY A 7 -3.30 -10.02 -3.80
CA GLY A 7 -3.87 -8.76 -4.28
C GLY A 7 -4.72 -8.05 -3.23
N LEU A 8 -5.48 -8.78 -2.42
CA LEU A 8 -6.23 -8.17 -1.31
C LEU A 8 -5.31 -7.45 -0.32
N THR A 9 -4.12 -8.01 -0.06
CA THR A 9 -3.17 -7.39 0.89
C THR A 9 -2.60 -6.07 0.38
N GLN A 10 -2.71 -5.76 -0.90
CA GLN A 10 -2.14 -4.55 -1.49
C GLN A 10 -2.95 -3.29 -1.13
N HIS A 11 -4.28 -3.34 -1.29
CA HIS A 11 -5.14 -2.14 -1.25
C HIS A 11 -6.39 -2.28 -0.38
N ALA A 12 -6.87 -3.49 -0.10
CA ALA A 12 -8.22 -3.67 0.46
C ALA A 12 -8.42 -2.89 1.77
N GLY A 13 -9.49 -2.10 1.84
CA GLY A 13 -9.82 -1.31 3.02
C GLY A 13 -8.97 -0.06 3.26
N LEU A 14 -8.12 0.34 2.32
CA LEU A 14 -7.40 1.63 2.37
C LEU A 14 -8.18 2.74 1.67
N ALA A 15 -7.66 3.96 1.79
CA ALA A 15 -8.24 5.14 1.16
C ALA A 15 -8.25 4.98 -0.38
N GLU A 16 -9.37 5.34 -0.98
CA GLU A 16 -9.52 5.49 -2.43
C GLU A 16 -9.38 6.99 -2.80
N ASP A 17 -9.11 7.29 -4.07
CA ASP A 17 -9.01 8.67 -4.60
C ASP A 17 -7.99 9.59 -3.92
N VAL A 18 -6.89 9.01 -3.43
CA VAL A 18 -5.74 9.72 -2.86
C VAL A 18 -4.52 9.60 -3.77
N LEU A 19 -3.84 10.74 -4.03
CA LEU A 19 -2.61 10.78 -4.83
C LEU A 19 -1.40 10.15 -4.12
N ASP A 20 -1.34 10.29 -2.81
CA ASP A 20 -0.24 9.71 -2.02
C ASP A 20 -0.41 8.21 -1.88
N HIS A 21 0.34 7.44 -2.67
CA HIS A 21 0.27 5.98 -2.67
C HIS A 21 0.64 5.33 -1.33
N ARG A 22 1.33 6.06 -0.44
CA ARG A 22 1.60 5.60 0.92
C ARG A 22 0.32 5.43 1.74
N LEU A 23 -0.74 6.15 1.38
CA LEU A 23 -2.03 6.12 2.07
C LEU A 23 -3.00 5.07 1.50
N ASN A 24 -2.81 4.67 0.24
CA ASN A 24 -3.70 3.75 -0.47
C ASN A 24 -3.10 2.36 -0.73
N SER A 25 -1.83 2.12 -0.36
CA SER A 25 -1.12 0.85 -0.60
C SER A 25 -0.43 0.30 0.65
N ARG A 26 -0.10 -1.00 0.64
CA ARG A 26 0.64 -1.68 1.72
C ARG A 26 1.91 -2.38 1.24
N THR A 27 2.95 -2.29 2.07
CA THR A 27 4.07 -3.23 2.04
C THR A 27 3.85 -4.30 3.09
N VAL A 28 3.99 -5.57 2.71
CA VAL A 28 3.76 -6.72 3.59
C VAL A 28 5.00 -7.61 3.59
N TYR A 29 5.56 -7.90 4.76
CA TYR A 29 6.67 -8.85 4.88
C TYR A 29 6.14 -10.28 4.77
N MET A 30 6.22 -10.82 3.56
CA MET A 30 5.83 -12.20 3.25
C MET A 30 7.02 -13.16 3.49
N ASN A 31 6.70 -14.42 3.76
CA ASN A 31 7.72 -15.47 3.85
C ASN A 31 8.42 -15.70 2.49
N PRO A 32 9.60 -16.33 2.45
CA PRO A 32 10.37 -16.51 1.22
C PRO A 32 9.62 -17.21 0.07
N VAL A 33 8.77 -18.21 0.38
CA VAL A 33 7.97 -18.93 -0.63
C VAL A 33 6.97 -17.98 -1.27
N PHE A 34 6.27 -17.18 -0.48
CA PHE A 34 5.29 -16.21 -0.99
C PHE A 34 5.97 -15.08 -1.75
N ARG A 35 7.15 -14.62 -1.30
CA ARG A 35 7.94 -13.62 -2.06
C ARG A 35 8.39 -14.14 -3.41
N PHE A 36 8.74 -15.43 -3.51
CA PHE A 36 9.07 -16.08 -4.77
C PHE A 36 7.83 -16.15 -5.68
N LEU A 37 6.72 -16.69 -5.18
CA LEU A 37 5.47 -16.83 -5.94
C LEU A 37 4.87 -15.48 -6.37
N TYR A 38 5.10 -14.43 -5.57
CA TYR A 38 4.58 -13.09 -5.83
C TYR A 38 5.65 -12.15 -6.42
N LEU A 39 6.81 -12.67 -6.80
CA LEU A 39 7.89 -11.91 -7.43
C LEU A 39 8.27 -10.63 -6.68
N ASN A 40 8.29 -10.65 -5.35
CA ASN A 40 8.50 -9.46 -4.51
C ASN A 40 7.47 -8.31 -4.68
N MET A 41 6.32 -8.52 -5.32
CA MET A 41 5.22 -7.52 -5.39
C MET A 41 4.50 -7.29 -4.05
N ASN A 42 4.99 -7.90 -2.97
CA ASN A 42 4.61 -7.58 -1.60
C ASN A 42 5.17 -6.22 -1.15
N TYR A 43 6.17 -5.68 -1.87
CA TYR A 43 6.68 -4.32 -1.75
C TYR A 43 5.87 -3.37 -2.64
N HIS A 44 4.59 -3.21 -2.31
CA HIS A 44 3.64 -2.56 -3.21
C HIS A 44 3.63 -1.04 -3.11
N VAL A 45 3.93 -0.48 -1.93
CA VAL A 45 4.14 0.98 -1.81
C VAL A 45 5.33 1.39 -2.67
N GLU A 46 6.40 0.61 -2.66
CA GLU A 46 7.60 0.81 -3.46
C GLU A 46 7.28 0.77 -4.96
N HIS A 47 6.50 -0.23 -5.39
CA HIS A 47 6.06 -0.34 -6.78
C HIS A 47 5.26 0.88 -7.24
N HIS A 48 4.31 1.36 -6.44
CA HIS A 48 3.53 2.54 -6.80
C HIS A 48 4.34 3.83 -6.80
N MET A 49 5.27 3.99 -5.86
CA MET A 49 6.13 5.18 -5.82
C MET A 49 7.16 5.19 -6.95
N PHE A 50 7.61 4.01 -7.41
CA PHE A 50 8.65 3.86 -8.44
C PHE A 50 8.34 2.71 -9.41
N PRO A 51 7.30 2.82 -10.26
CA PRO A 51 6.79 1.70 -11.06
C PRO A 51 7.76 1.18 -12.12
N MET A 52 8.77 1.97 -12.48
CA MET A 52 9.83 1.58 -13.42
C MET A 52 10.91 0.70 -12.78
N VAL A 53 10.93 0.53 -11.45
CA VAL A 53 11.88 -0.36 -10.78
C VAL A 53 11.42 -1.80 -10.92
N PRO A 54 12.24 -2.72 -11.47
CA PRO A 54 11.84 -4.09 -11.66
C PRO A 54 11.63 -4.80 -10.32
N TYR A 55 10.70 -5.75 -10.31
CA TYR A 55 10.21 -6.41 -9.09
C TYR A 55 11.31 -7.04 -8.23
N HIS A 56 12.36 -7.61 -8.84
CA HIS A 56 13.50 -8.20 -8.14
C HIS A 56 14.36 -7.17 -7.38
N ALA A 57 14.28 -5.89 -7.74
CA ALA A 57 15.01 -4.80 -7.10
C ALA A 57 14.19 -4.07 -6.01
N LEU A 58 12.89 -4.33 -5.90
CA LEU A 58 12.02 -3.70 -4.89
C LEU A 58 12.50 -3.91 -3.45
N PRO A 59 13.07 -5.06 -3.03
CA PRO A 59 13.61 -5.19 -1.68
C PRO A 59 14.75 -4.21 -1.39
N LYS A 60 15.60 -3.92 -2.40
CA LYS A 60 16.69 -2.95 -2.27
C LYS A 60 16.16 -1.51 -2.24
N LEU A 61 15.09 -1.22 -2.98
CA LEU A 61 14.40 0.06 -2.92
C LEU A 61 13.75 0.27 -1.56
N HIS A 62 13.07 -0.76 -1.03
CA HIS A 62 12.44 -0.73 0.29
C HIS A 62 13.41 -0.26 1.36
N GLU A 63 14.61 -0.84 1.44
CA GLU A 63 15.62 -0.45 2.42
C GLU A 63 16.01 1.03 2.33
N LYS A 64 15.95 1.63 1.14
CA LYS A 64 16.29 3.04 0.91
C LYS A 64 15.18 4.00 1.32
N ILE A 65 13.92 3.61 1.13
CA ILE A 65 12.77 4.52 1.31
C ILE A 65 11.89 4.17 2.52
N LYS A 66 12.17 3.07 3.23
CA LYS A 66 11.30 2.60 4.33
C LYS A 66 11.05 3.63 5.42
N ASN A 67 11.98 4.57 5.65
CA ASN A 67 11.82 5.64 6.63
C ASN A 67 10.87 6.75 6.17
N ASP A 68 10.58 6.83 4.86
CA ASP A 68 9.63 7.77 4.25
C ASP A 68 8.25 7.13 4.00
N CYS A 69 8.13 5.83 4.29
CA CYS A 69 6.93 5.03 4.10
C CYS A 69 6.28 4.67 5.44
N PRO A 70 4.95 4.47 5.48
CA PRO A 70 4.26 3.89 6.63
C PRO A 70 4.82 2.51 6.99
N THR A 71 4.73 2.17 8.27
CA THR A 71 5.20 0.86 8.78
C THR A 71 4.61 -0.30 7.96
N PRO A 72 5.47 -1.20 7.44
CA PRO A 72 5.04 -2.42 6.77
C PRO A 72 4.29 -3.37 7.70
N TYR A 73 3.41 -4.20 7.15
CA TYR A 73 2.77 -5.28 7.90
C TYR A 73 3.77 -6.42 8.09
N SER A 74 3.85 -6.97 9.30
CA SER A 74 4.82 -8.02 9.65
C SER A 74 4.56 -9.37 8.97
N SER A 75 3.35 -9.59 8.43
CA SER A 75 2.94 -10.82 7.76
C SER A 75 1.64 -10.62 6.99
N CYS A 76 1.30 -11.57 6.09
CA CYS A 76 -0.04 -11.62 5.49
C CYS A 76 -1.14 -11.70 6.56
N TRP A 77 -0.90 -12.46 7.63
CA TRP A 77 -1.85 -12.56 8.75
C TRP A 77 -2.11 -11.20 9.40
N ALA A 78 -1.06 -10.41 9.67
CA ALA A 78 -1.20 -9.06 10.20
C ALA A 78 -2.01 -8.15 9.28
N ALA A 79 -1.80 -8.25 7.95
CA ALA A 79 -2.62 -7.51 6.98
C ALA A 79 -4.09 -7.95 7.01
N TYR A 80 -4.35 -9.26 6.97
CA TYR A 80 -5.72 -9.79 6.99
C TYR A 80 -6.48 -9.50 8.27
N LYS A 81 -5.79 -9.45 9.42
CA LYS A 81 -6.37 -9.07 10.72
C LYS A 81 -6.95 -7.64 10.70
N GLU A 82 -6.43 -6.75 9.85
CA GLU A 82 -6.97 -5.42 9.63
C GLU A 82 -7.99 -5.38 8.47
N ILE A 83 -7.70 -6.09 7.37
CA ILE A 83 -8.53 -6.06 6.15
C ILE A 83 -9.93 -6.62 6.42
N ILE A 84 -10.03 -7.79 7.06
CA ILE A 84 -11.33 -8.48 7.25
C ILE A 84 -12.34 -7.59 8.02
N PRO A 85 -12.03 -7.06 9.22
CA PRO A 85 -12.97 -6.20 9.92
C PRO A 85 -13.22 -4.88 9.18
N THR A 86 -12.22 -4.35 8.46
CA THR A 86 -12.37 -3.12 7.68
C THR A 86 -13.36 -3.30 6.54
N VAL A 87 -13.20 -4.34 5.73
CA VAL A 87 -14.11 -4.63 4.61
C VAL A 87 -15.51 -4.91 5.13
N TRP A 88 -15.66 -5.63 6.25
CA TRP A 88 -16.98 -5.83 6.86
C TRP A 88 -17.62 -4.51 7.31
N ARG A 89 -16.83 -3.56 7.82
CA ARG A 89 -17.33 -2.22 8.13
C ARG A 89 -17.70 -1.45 6.87
N GLN A 90 -16.92 -1.55 5.79
CA GLN A 90 -17.20 -0.89 4.51
C GLN A 90 -18.51 -1.34 3.86
N VAL A 91 -18.96 -2.57 4.11
CA VAL A 91 -20.30 -3.03 3.68
C VAL A 91 -21.42 -2.17 4.26
N LYS A 92 -21.24 -1.64 5.48
CA LYS A 92 -22.24 -0.79 6.17
C LYS A 92 -21.97 0.70 5.98
N ASP A 93 -20.70 1.07 5.87
CA ASP A 93 -20.23 2.45 5.72
C ASP A 93 -19.17 2.50 4.61
N PRO A 94 -19.59 2.70 3.34
CA PRO A 94 -18.68 2.72 2.20
C PRO A 94 -17.62 3.83 2.27
N THR A 95 -17.83 4.85 3.12
CA THR A 95 -16.87 5.95 3.29
C THR A 95 -15.74 5.62 4.26
N TYR A 96 -15.85 4.51 4.98
CA TYR A 96 -14.83 4.07 5.91
C TYR A 96 -13.60 3.54 5.18
N PHE A 97 -12.43 3.91 5.67
CA PHE A 97 -11.16 3.31 5.28
C PHE A 97 -10.17 3.38 6.45
N VAL A 98 -9.15 2.53 6.43
CA VAL A 98 -8.07 2.58 7.41
C VAL A 98 -7.20 3.80 7.15
N ARG A 99 -7.04 4.64 8.18
CA ARG A 99 -6.15 5.80 8.13
C ARG A 99 -4.71 5.34 8.35
N ARG A 100 -3.93 5.26 7.27
CA ARG A 100 -2.48 4.98 7.32
C ARG A 100 -1.76 6.15 8.00
N GLN A 101 -0.84 5.84 8.90
CA GLN A 101 0.01 6.84 9.54
C GLN A 101 1.30 6.99 8.74
N LEU A 102 1.58 8.22 8.30
CA LEU A 102 2.86 8.56 7.69
C LEU A 102 3.95 8.71 8.77
N PRO A 103 5.23 8.55 8.42
CA PRO A 103 6.34 8.85 9.31
C PRO A 103 6.28 10.27 9.89
N PRO A 104 6.81 10.50 11.11
CA PRO A 104 6.87 11.83 11.70
C PRO A 104 7.51 12.85 10.76
N GLY A 105 6.85 14.00 10.57
CA GLY A 105 7.32 15.08 9.70
C GLY A 105 6.91 14.96 8.23
N ALA A 106 6.36 13.83 7.78
CA ALA A 106 5.77 13.72 6.45
C ALA A 106 4.38 14.36 6.42
N LYS A 107 4.17 15.29 5.49
CA LYS A 107 2.82 15.78 5.14
C LYS A 107 2.25 14.90 4.05
N SER A 108 0.99 14.49 4.18
CA SER A 108 0.27 13.82 3.12
C SER A 108 -0.02 14.78 1.98
N VAL A 109 0.10 14.30 0.73
CA VAL A 109 -0.45 15.02 -0.43
C VAL A 109 -1.98 14.95 -0.33
N PRO A 110 -2.71 16.06 -0.59
CA PRO A 110 -4.16 16.10 -0.40
C PRO A 110 -4.91 15.08 -1.28
N TYR A 111 -6.13 14.74 -0.85
CA TYR A 111 -7.12 14.03 -1.66
C TYR A 111 -7.35 14.78 -2.97
N ASN A 112 -7.70 14.06 -4.04
CA ASN A 112 -7.93 14.64 -5.36
C ASN A 112 -9.06 15.69 -5.44
N HIS A 113 -9.83 15.89 -4.36
CA HIS A 113 -10.85 16.92 -4.31
C HIS A 113 -10.22 18.32 -4.29
N GLY A 114 -10.10 18.92 -5.48
CA GLY A 114 -9.64 20.30 -5.67
C GLY A 114 -8.28 20.44 -6.36
N THR A 115 -7.56 19.34 -6.61
CA THR A 115 -6.30 19.37 -7.36
C THR A 115 -6.58 19.71 -8.82
N ARG A 116 -6.38 20.98 -9.20
CA ARG A 116 -6.33 21.39 -10.61
C ARG A 116 -5.03 20.88 -11.20
N ILE A 117 -5.11 19.88 -12.08
CA ILE A 117 -3.97 19.49 -12.91
C ILE A 117 -3.71 20.66 -13.86
N VAL A 118 -2.63 21.40 -13.61
CA VAL A 118 -2.11 22.37 -14.57
C VAL A 118 -1.16 21.59 -15.48
N PRO A 119 -1.44 21.47 -16.79
CA PRO A 119 -0.53 20.82 -17.73
C PRO A 119 0.84 21.50 -17.66
N ALA A 120 1.91 20.72 -17.78
CA ALA A 120 3.25 21.29 -17.96
C ALA A 120 3.29 22.05 -19.29
N GLU A 121 3.76 23.31 -19.25
CA GLU A 121 4.05 24.13 -20.42
C GLU A 121 5.17 23.53 -21.28
#